data_AF-A0A1I3G3P2-F1
#
_entry.id   AF-A0A1I3G3P2-F1
#
_cell.length_a   1.000
_cell.length_b   1.000
_cell.length_c   1.000
_cell.angle_alpha   90.00
_cell.angle_beta   90.00
_cell.angle_gamma   90.00
#
_symmetry.space_group_name_H-M   'P 1'
#
loop_
_entity.id
_entity.type
_entity.pdbx_description
1 polymer ?
#
loop_
_entity_poly.entity_id
_entity_poly.type
_entity_poly.pdbx_seq_one_letter_code
_entity_poly.pdbx_strand_id
1 'polypeptide(L)'
;MLPTTILIDDAPRCVVRPTDTKDLNRFIRNGKGFLLAGRPEGKITHRAANQTEMGKWQSGLALHKAWGGAEDEFFGLPLSD
;
A
#
# COMPACT_ATOMS: atom_id res chain seq x y z
N MET A 1 -9.13 -6.14 -4.97
CA MET A 1 -9.60 -5.99 -3.57
C MET A 1 -9.87 -4.53 -3.23
N LEU A 2 -10.35 -4.22 -2.01
CA LEU A 2 -10.38 -2.85 -1.48
C LEU A 2 -8.95 -2.41 -1.07
N PRO A 3 -8.66 -1.10 -1.06
CA PRO A 3 -7.41 -0.58 -0.53
C PRO A 3 -7.10 -1.11 0.88
N THR A 4 -5.87 -1.55 1.04
CA THR A 4 -5.34 -2.27 2.19
C THR A 4 -4.08 -1.55 2.65
N THR A 5 -4.03 -1.22 3.93
CA THR A 5 -2.87 -0.58 4.56
C THR A 5 -1.94 -1.66 5.08
N ILE A 6 -0.66 -1.57 4.71
CA ILE A 6 0.42 -2.36 5.27
C ILE A 6 1.00 -1.60 6.47
N LEU A 7 1.23 -2.31 7.56
CA LEU A 7 1.78 -1.76 8.79
C LEU A 7 3.10 -2.44 9.15
N ILE A 8 3.97 -1.69 9.80
CA ILE A 8 5.24 -2.16 10.38
C ILE A 8 5.21 -1.79 11.85
N ASP A 9 5.15 -2.80 12.72
CA ASP A 9 4.94 -2.60 14.16
C ASP A 9 3.74 -1.70 14.45
N ASP A 10 2.61 -2.02 13.79
CA ASP A 10 1.33 -1.31 13.85
C ASP A 10 1.33 0.16 13.35
N ALA A 11 2.47 0.65 12.82
CA ALA A 11 2.55 1.94 12.14
C ALA A 11 2.26 1.80 10.63
N PRO A 12 1.34 2.60 10.04
CA PRO A 12 1.07 2.57 8.61
C PRO A 12 2.32 2.88 7.76
N ARG A 13 2.59 2.05 6.76
CA ARG A 13 3.76 2.21 5.87
C ARG A 13 3.37 2.53 4.43
N CYS A 14 2.35 1.86 3.92
CA CYS A 14 1.80 2.13 2.60
C CYS A 14 0.34 1.69 2.50
N VAL A 15 -0.38 2.29 1.57
CA VAL A 15 -1.73 1.88 1.18
C VAL A 15 -1.69 1.36 -0.24
N VAL A 16 -2.17 0.14 -0.44
CA VAL A 16 -2.09 -0.60 -1.71
C VAL A 16 -3.44 -1.21 -2.06
N ARG A 17 -3.71 -1.43 -3.35
CA ARG A 17 -4.92 -2.09 -3.83
C ARG A 17 -4.54 -3.32 -4.66
N PRO A 18 -4.18 -4.44 -4.01
CA PRO A 18 -3.89 -5.69 -4.72
C PRO A 18 -5.15 -6.19 -5.44
N THR A 19 -4.94 -6.92 -6.54
CA THR A 19 -6.04 -7.52 -7.30
C THR A 19 -6.73 -8.60 -6.45
N ASP A 20 -5.94 -9.48 -5.83
CA ASP A 20 -6.35 -10.56 -4.93
C ASP A 20 -5.36 -10.80 -3.78
N THR A 21 -5.66 -11.78 -2.92
CA THR A 21 -4.81 -12.13 -1.78
C THR A 21 -3.44 -12.70 -2.21
N LYS A 22 -3.33 -13.31 -3.39
CA LYS A 22 -2.04 -13.84 -3.89
C LYS A 22 -1.12 -12.69 -4.26
N ASP A 23 -1.66 -11.66 -4.90
CA ASP A 23 -0.97 -10.44 -5.26
C ASP A 23 -0.50 -9.68 -4.01
N LEU A 24 -1.36 -9.56 -2.99
CA LEU A 24 -0.98 -9.01 -1.68
C LEU A 24 0.20 -9.76 -1.05
N ASN A 25 0.12 -11.08 -0.96
CA ASN A 25 1.17 -11.92 -0.38
C ASN A 25 2.49 -11.85 -1.17
N ARG A 26 2.40 -11.71 -2.50
CA ARG A 26 3.56 -11.51 -3.36
C ARG A 26 4.22 -10.16 -3.09
N PHE A 27 3.44 -9.09 -2.95
CA PHE A 27 3.98 -7.78 -2.57
C PHE A 27 4.66 -7.81 -1.20
N ILE A 28 4.02 -8.39 -0.18
CA ILE A 28 4.61 -8.50 1.17
C ILE A 28 5.95 -9.26 1.14
N ARG A 29 6.06 -10.30 0.31
CA ARG A 29 7.28 -11.10 0.18
C ARG A 29 8.39 -10.34 -0.57
N ASN A 30 8.08 -9.79 -1.74
CA ASN A 30 9.06 -9.16 -2.62
C ASN A 30 9.44 -7.76 -2.12
N GLY A 31 8.49 -7.06 -1.50
CA GLY A 31 8.64 -5.71 -0.97
C GLY A 31 9.26 -5.64 0.43
N LYS A 32 9.67 -6.77 1.04
CA LYS A 32 10.22 -6.79 2.41
C LYS A 32 11.31 -5.73 2.64
N GLY A 33 12.26 -5.59 1.71
CA GLY A 33 13.33 -4.60 1.82
C GLY A 33 12.83 -3.15 1.88
N PHE A 34 11.77 -2.82 1.13
CA PHE A 34 11.12 -1.51 1.18
C PHE A 34 10.30 -1.32 2.47
N LEU A 35 9.58 -2.36 2.88
CA LEU A 35 8.69 -2.34 4.05
C LEU A 35 9.49 -2.22 5.36
N LEU A 36 10.60 -2.94 5.47
CA LEU A 36 11.45 -3.00 6.68
C LEU A 36 12.63 -2.03 6.64
N ALA A 37 12.66 -1.11 5.67
CA ALA A 37 13.70 -0.10 5.58
C ALA A 37 13.72 0.76 6.86
N GLY A 38 14.83 0.70 7.61
CA GLY A 38 14.98 1.36 8.91
C GLY A 38 14.41 0.59 10.10
N ARG A 39 13.72 -0.54 9.88
CA ARG A 39 13.19 -1.44 10.92
C ARG A 39 13.35 -2.91 10.48
N PRO A 40 14.58 -3.44 10.42
CA PRO A 40 14.86 -4.77 9.85
C PRO A 40 14.14 -5.92 10.58
N GLU A 41 13.90 -5.78 11.89
CA GLU A 41 13.18 -6.75 12.72
C GLU A 41 11.68 -6.45 12.85
N GLY A 42 11.18 -5.45 12.12
CA GLY A 42 9.79 -5.01 12.22
C GLY A 42 8.80 -6.09 11.79
N LYS A 43 7.64 -6.12 12.44
CA LYS A 43 6.56 -7.05 12.11
C LYS A 43 5.65 -6.45 11.03
N ILE A 44 5.55 -7.14 9.90
CA ILE A 44 4.63 -6.76 8.81
C ILE A 44 3.23 -7.31 9.12
N THR A 45 2.24 -6.42 9.18
CA THR A 45 0.81 -6.78 9.24
C THR A 45 0.04 -5.98 8.19
N HIS A 46 -1.25 -6.27 7.99
CA HIS A 46 -2.10 -5.49 7.10
C HIS A 46 -3.55 -5.42 7.60
N ARG A 47 -4.26 -4.35 7.24
CA ARG A 47 -5.70 -4.17 7.49
C ARG A 47 -6.36 -3.39 6.37
N ALA A 48 -7.70 -3.33 6.35
CA ALA A 48 -8.40 -2.39 5.48
C ALA A 48 -7.94 -0.95 5.75
N ALA A 49 -7.82 -0.16 4.68
CA ALA A 49 -7.47 1.24 4.80
C ALA A 49 -8.55 2.02 5.54
N ASN A 50 -8.15 2.89 6.47
CA ASN A 50 -9.07 3.84 7.11
C ASN A 50 -9.39 5.00 6.15
N GLN A 51 -10.28 5.91 6.56
CA GLN A 51 -10.73 7.01 5.71
C GLN A 51 -9.58 7.92 5.25
N THR A 52 -8.62 8.22 6.13
CA THR A 52 -7.45 9.06 5.80
C THR A 52 -6.53 8.40 4.78
N GLU A 53 -6.22 7.12 5.00
CA GLU A 53 -5.37 6.31 4.11
C GLU A 53 -6.04 6.09 2.75
N MET A 54 -7.35 5.85 2.75
CA MET A 54 -8.19 5.78 1.56
C MET A 54 -8.13 7.09 0.76
N GLY A 55 -8.27 8.23 1.44
CA GLY A 55 -8.19 9.55 0.80
C GLY A 55 -6.82 9.81 0.16
N LYS A 56 -5.72 9.38 0.82
CA LYS A 56 -4.37 9.42 0.23
C LYS A 56 -4.30 8.53 -1.03
N TRP A 57 -4.81 7.30 -0.96
CA TRP A 57 -4.86 6.38 -2.11
C TRP A 57 -5.63 6.96 -3.30
N GLN A 58 -6.83 7.50 -3.05
CA GLN A 58 -7.67 8.14 -4.06
C GLN A 58 -6.98 9.36 -4.70
N SER A 59 -6.25 10.15 -3.92
CA SER A 59 -5.49 11.30 -4.43
C SER A 59 -4.35 10.84 -5.35
N GLY A 60 -3.62 9.79 -4.96
CA GLY A 60 -2.59 9.18 -5.80
C GLY A 60 -3.17 8.59 -7.10
N LEU A 61 -4.32 7.92 -7.01
CA LEU A 61 -5.03 7.42 -8.20
C LEU A 61 -5.45 8.56 -9.12
N ALA A 62 -5.98 9.66 -8.57
CA ALA A 62 -6.38 10.82 -9.36
C ALA A 62 -5.19 11.42 -10.13
N LEU A 63 -4.03 11.52 -9.48
CA LEU A 63 -2.78 11.95 -10.13
C LEU A 63 -2.36 10.97 -11.25
N HIS A 64 -2.41 9.66 -10.98
CA HIS A 64 -2.08 8.64 -11.97
C HIS A 64 -2.98 8.72 -13.22
N LYS A 65 -4.29 8.89 -13.01
CA LYS A 65 -5.27 9.10 -14.09
C LYS A 65 -5.02 10.39 -14.86
N ALA A 66 -4.59 11.47 -14.19
CA ALA A 66 -4.29 12.74 -14.85
C ALA A 66 -3.10 12.64 -15.82
N TRP A 67 -2.16 11.73 -15.57
CA TRP A 67 -1.08 11.39 -16.52
C TRP A 67 -1.53 10.44 -17.65
N GLY A 68 -2.72 9.85 -17.54
CA GLY A 68 -3.30 8.93 -18.52
C GLY A 68 -3.20 7.45 -18.15
N GLY A 69 -2.79 7.11 -16.92
CA GLY A 69 -2.72 5.73 -16.46
C GLY A 69 -4.09 5.13 -16.11
N ALA A 70 -4.21 3.81 -16.20
CA ALA A 70 -5.45 3.10 -15.91
C ALA A 70 -5.63 2.81 -14.41
N GLU A 71 -6.87 2.63 -13.96
CA GLU A 71 -7.14 2.42 -12.52
C GLU A 71 -6.56 1.10 -11.99
N ASP A 72 -6.61 0.06 -12.81
CA ASP A 72 -6.09 -1.28 -12.52
C ASP A 72 -4.56 -1.35 -12.54
N GLU A 73 -3.89 -0.35 -13.12
CA GLU A 73 -2.44 -0.20 -13.11
C GLU A 73 -1.93 0.52 -11.86
N PHE A 74 -2.80 1.24 -11.14
CA PHE A 74 -2.41 1.95 -9.92
C PHE A 74 -2.40 1.04 -8.69
N PHE A 75 -1.19 0.59 -8.32
CA PHE A 75 -1.02 -0.31 -7.19
C PHE A 75 -1.19 0.38 -5.82
N GLY A 76 -0.60 1.55 -5.60
CA GLY A 76 -0.62 2.21 -4.29
C GLY A 76 0.50 3.22 -4.08
N LEU A 77 0.63 3.71 -2.85
CA LEU A 77 1.63 4.73 -2.50
C LEU A 77 2.11 4.59 -1.04
N PRO A 78 3.34 5.07 -0.75
CA PRO A 78 3.83 5.15 0.63
C PRO A 78 2.97 6.09 1.47
N LEU A 79 2.62 5.64 2.67
CA LEU A 79 2.08 6.50 3.71
C LEU A 79 3.31 6.96 4.47
N SER A 80 3.96 8.01 3.98
CA SER A 80 4.95 8.71 4.79
C SER A 80 4.29 9.12 6.11
N ASP A 81 5.06 9.01 7.19
CA ASP A 81 4.93 9.97 8.29
C ASP A 81 5.22 11.38 7.76
#